data_AF-A0ABC9NZE8-F1
#
_entry.id   AF-A0ABC9NZE8-F1
#
_cell.length_a   1.000
_cell.length_b   1.000
_cell.length_c   1.000
_cell.angle_alpha   90.00
_cell.angle_beta   90.00
_cell.angle_gamma   90.00
#
_symmetry.space_group_name_H-M   'P 1'
#
loop_
_entity.id
_entity.type
_entity.pdbx_description
1 polymer ?
#
loop_
_entity_poly.entity_id
_entity_poly.type
_entity_poly.pdbx_seq_one_letter_code
_entity_poly.pdbx_strand_id
1 'polypeptide(L)'
;MDIIFSSLPIDKINKDKTLDLQEIQQIYNFLLTNDYYIFSDYELVNKLYQTMVLNNRWDYKIALRYFDYLCFLSWEYEAIIVRDLLLDNHVSLAGEFCLDTELVKDGLSYFRDDAIWRGKDYDSDSIPASISEWAIYYDEEEQRFHKVKPSMIENIIIEVVDAEQGLYIIGKE
;
A
#
# COMPACT_ATOMS: atom_id res chain seq x y z
N MET A 1 -19.90 -1.17 -14.03
CA MET A 1 -19.42 -0.71 -12.73
C MET A 1 -19.32 -1.94 -11.87
N ASP A 2 -18.12 -2.32 -11.45
CA ASP A 2 -17.90 -3.54 -10.67
C ASP A 2 -18.75 -3.54 -9.40
N ILE A 3 -19.39 -4.67 -9.12
CA ILE A 3 -20.36 -4.85 -8.02
C ILE A 3 -19.74 -4.44 -6.67
N ILE A 4 -18.44 -4.66 -6.51
CA ILE A 4 -17.67 -4.33 -5.31
C ILE A 4 -17.65 -2.81 -5.07
N PHE A 5 -17.45 -2.01 -6.11
CA PHE A 5 -17.36 -0.55 -5.98
C PHE A 5 -18.72 0.11 -5.72
N SER A 6 -19.78 -0.45 -6.30
CA SER A 6 -21.15 0.04 -6.10
C SER A 6 -21.62 -0.03 -4.64
N SER A 7 -20.92 -0.81 -3.81
CA SER A 7 -21.20 -0.95 -2.39
C SER A 7 -20.44 0.05 -1.51
N LEU A 8 -19.48 0.80 -2.06
CA LEU A 8 -18.71 1.79 -1.31
C LEU A 8 -19.49 3.09 -1.13
N PRO A 9 -19.35 3.77 0.02
CA PRO A 9 -20.07 5.01 0.33
C PRO A 9 -19.47 6.25 -0.36
N ILE A 10 -19.19 6.17 -1.66
CA ILE A 10 -18.44 7.19 -2.44
C ILE A 10 -19.09 8.58 -2.34
N ASP A 11 -20.42 8.64 -2.40
CA ASP A 11 -21.17 9.90 -2.27
C ASP A 11 -20.98 10.59 -0.92
N LYS A 12 -20.74 9.82 0.15
CA LYS A 12 -20.46 10.37 1.48
C LYS A 12 -19.02 10.83 1.57
N ILE A 13 -18.08 10.04 1.04
CA ILE A 13 -16.64 10.37 0.99
C ILE A 13 -16.42 11.67 0.23
N ASN A 14 -16.98 11.80 -0.97
CA ASN A 14 -16.84 13.01 -1.79
C ASN A 14 -17.53 14.26 -1.20
N LYS A 15 -18.38 14.10 -0.19
CA LYS A 15 -19.08 15.19 0.50
C LYS A 15 -18.58 15.37 1.93
N ASP A 16 -17.48 14.72 2.30
CA ASP A 16 -16.87 14.73 3.63
C ASP A 16 -17.89 14.44 4.76
N LYS A 17 -18.81 13.51 4.51
CA LYS A 17 -19.83 13.11 5.48
C LYS A 17 -19.32 11.99 6.38
N THR A 18 -19.83 11.97 7.61
CA THR A 18 -19.59 10.89 8.56
C THR A 18 -20.01 9.53 7.99
N LEU A 19 -19.12 8.54 8.13
CA LEU A 19 -19.36 7.14 7.78
C LEU A 19 -19.73 6.34 9.02
N ASP A 20 -20.58 5.33 8.85
CA ASP A 20 -20.84 4.36 9.92
C ASP A 20 -19.79 3.24 9.96
N LEU A 21 -19.84 2.41 11.01
CA LEU A 21 -18.87 1.33 11.20
C LEU A 21 -18.88 0.28 10.08
N GLN A 22 -20.04 0.02 9.47
CA GLN A 22 -20.18 -0.95 8.39
C GLN A 22 -19.54 -0.40 7.12
N GLU A 23 -19.81 0.86 6.80
CA GLU A 23 -19.22 1.59 5.68
C GLU A 23 -17.69 1.66 5.79
N ILE A 24 -17.18 1.98 6.97
CA ILE A 24 -15.73 1.98 7.25
C ILE A 24 -15.14 0.58 7.03
N GLN A 25 -15.82 -0.47 7.50
CA GLN A 25 -15.33 -1.85 7.33
C GLN A 25 -15.36 -2.30 5.87
N GLN A 26 -16.33 -1.86 5.09
CA GLN A 26 -16.41 -2.14 3.65
C GLN A 26 -15.21 -1.55 2.91
N ILE A 27 -14.87 -0.29 3.19
CA ILE A 27 -13.69 0.36 2.60
C ILE A 27 -12.42 -0.38 3.01
N TYR A 28 -12.28 -0.68 4.30
CA TYR A 28 -11.12 -1.43 4.81
C TYR A 28 -10.94 -2.76 4.06
N ASN A 29 -12.00 -3.56 3.94
CA ASN A 29 -11.94 -4.84 3.25
C ASN A 29 -11.60 -4.67 1.76
N PHE A 30 -12.16 -3.64 1.11
CA PHE A 30 -11.87 -3.33 -0.28
C PHE A 30 -10.40 -2.97 -0.51
N LEU A 31 -9.80 -2.15 0.36
CA LEU A 31 -8.37 -1.82 0.28
C LEU A 31 -7.44 -3.02 0.49
N LEU A 32 -7.94 -4.12 1.06
CA LEU A 32 -7.15 -5.34 1.19
C LEU A 32 -7.21 -6.26 -0.04
N THR A 33 -8.19 -6.11 -0.94
CA THR A 33 -8.33 -6.98 -2.12
C THR A 33 -7.42 -6.60 -3.29
N ASN A 34 -6.81 -5.41 -3.26
CA ASN A 34 -6.03 -4.83 -4.37
C ASN A 34 -6.81 -4.56 -5.66
N ASP A 35 -8.13 -4.77 -5.66
CA ASP A 35 -8.96 -4.51 -6.84
C ASP A 35 -8.92 -3.02 -7.23
N TYR A 36 -8.61 -2.12 -6.28
CA TYR A 36 -8.51 -0.68 -6.56
C TYR A 36 -7.39 -0.30 -7.57
N TYR A 37 -6.43 -1.19 -7.87
CA TYR A 37 -5.38 -0.93 -8.87
C TYR A 37 -5.89 -0.87 -10.31
N ILE A 38 -7.02 -1.51 -10.63
CA ILE A 38 -7.60 -1.45 -11.97
C ILE A 38 -8.39 -0.16 -12.24
N PHE A 39 -8.53 0.71 -11.23
CA PHE A 39 -9.30 1.95 -11.33
C PHE A 39 -8.40 3.12 -11.73
N SER A 40 -8.91 3.96 -12.62
CA SER A 40 -8.23 5.17 -13.08
C SER A 40 -8.49 6.40 -12.19
N ASP A 41 -9.37 6.28 -11.20
CA ASP A 41 -9.72 7.39 -10.29
C ASP A 41 -8.81 7.36 -9.05
N TYR A 42 -7.58 7.81 -9.25
CA TYR A 42 -6.54 7.81 -8.21
C TYR A 42 -6.87 8.78 -7.06
N GLU A 43 -7.61 9.85 -7.34
CA GLU A 43 -8.07 10.78 -6.30
C GLU A 43 -8.99 10.06 -5.31
N LEU A 44 -9.94 9.29 -5.84
CA LEU A 44 -10.86 8.53 -5.01
C LEU A 44 -10.14 7.45 -4.20
N VAL A 45 -9.22 6.71 -4.82
CA VAL A 45 -8.43 5.70 -4.11
C VAL A 45 -7.60 6.34 -2.97
N ASN A 46 -6.95 7.48 -3.21
CA ASN A 46 -6.23 8.21 -2.16
C ASN A 46 -7.17 8.61 -1.00
N LYS A 47 -8.38 9.09 -1.31
CA LYS A 47 -9.41 9.41 -0.30
C LYS A 47 -9.85 8.20 0.51
N LEU A 48 -9.88 6.99 -0.07
CA LEU A 48 -10.19 5.77 0.68
C LEU A 48 -9.13 5.50 1.76
N TYR A 49 -7.83 5.67 1.44
CA TYR A 49 -6.76 5.54 2.41
C TYR A 49 -6.83 6.63 3.49
N GLN A 50 -7.01 7.88 3.11
CA GLN A 50 -7.19 9.00 4.05
C GLN A 50 -8.40 8.76 4.98
N THR A 51 -9.48 8.18 4.46
CA THR A 51 -10.65 7.78 5.26
C THR A 51 -10.27 6.76 6.34
N MET A 52 -9.35 5.82 6.08
CA MET A 52 -8.88 4.89 7.11
C MET A 52 -8.11 5.61 8.21
N VAL A 53 -7.28 6.61 7.88
CA VAL A 53 -6.58 7.44 8.87
C VAL A 53 -7.59 8.20 9.74
N LEU A 54 -8.52 8.93 9.11
CA LEU A 54 -9.50 9.77 9.82
C LEU A 54 -10.47 8.99 10.70
N ASN A 55 -10.68 7.69 10.43
CA ASN A 55 -11.59 6.83 11.18
C ASN A 55 -10.88 5.85 12.13
N ASN A 56 -9.60 6.09 12.48
CA ASN A 56 -8.81 5.23 13.36
C ASN A 56 -8.78 3.76 12.90
N ARG A 57 -8.71 3.54 11.58
CA ARG A 57 -8.58 2.22 10.94
C ARG A 57 -7.29 2.07 10.14
N TRP A 58 -6.37 3.02 10.29
CA TRP A 58 -5.02 2.93 9.74
C TRP A 58 -4.15 2.03 10.61
N ASP A 59 -3.88 0.83 10.11
CA ASP A 59 -2.99 -0.15 10.72
C ASP A 59 -1.87 -0.56 9.77
N TYR A 60 -1.02 -1.50 10.18
CA TYR A 60 0.12 -1.97 9.39
C TYR A 60 -0.30 -2.57 8.03
N LYS A 61 -1.50 -3.18 7.94
CA LYS A 61 -1.99 -3.79 6.69
C LYS A 61 -2.37 -2.71 5.69
N ILE A 62 -3.13 -1.72 6.15
CA ILE A 62 -3.52 -0.59 5.31
C ILE A 62 -2.31 0.26 4.91
N ALA A 63 -1.37 0.48 5.84
CA ALA A 63 -0.15 1.22 5.54
C ALA A 63 0.73 0.50 4.51
N LEU A 64 0.86 -0.82 4.60
CA LEU A 64 1.57 -1.62 3.59
C LEU A 64 0.88 -1.52 2.23
N ARG A 65 -0.46 -1.61 2.19
CA ARG A 65 -1.23 -1.47 0.97
C ARG A 65 -1.07 -0.09 0.34
N TYR A 66 -1.01 0.96 1.15
CA TYR A 66 -0.75 2.31 0.65
C TYR A 66 0.64 2.42 0.04
N PHE A 67 1.67 1.85 0.68
CA PHE A 67 3.01 1.76 0.10
C PHE A 67 3.02 1.01 -1.23
N ASP A 68 2.40 -0.17 -1.29
CA ASP A 68 2.29 -0.97 -2.53
C ASP A 68 1.60 -0.17 -3.65
N TYR A 69 0.57 0.60 -3.31
CA TYR A 69 -0.17 1.44 -4.26
C TYR A 69 0.68 2.56 -4.85
N LEU A 70 1.42 3.28 -4.01
CA LEU A 70 2.34 4.32 -4.45
C LEU A 70 3.43 3.74 -5.37
N CYS A 71 3.94 2.54 -5.04
CA CYS A 71 4.91 1.85 -5.88
C CYS A 71 4.32 1.43 -7.23
N PHE A 72 3.13 0.82 -7.23
CA PHE A 72 2.46 0.34 -8.43
C PHE A 72 2.25 1.46 -9.46
N LEU A 73 1.91 2.66 -8.98
CA LEU A 73 1.63 3.78 -9.84
C LEU A 73 2.85 4.71 -10.09
N SER A 74 4.01 4.41 -9.51
CA SER A 74 5.24 5.22 -9.65
C SER A 74 5.18 6.61 -9.01
N TRP A 75 4.51 6.75 -7.86
CA TRP A 75 4.68 7.90 -6.97
C TRP A 75 5.93 7.68 -6.11
N GLU A 76 7.10 7.77 -6.76
CA GLU A 76 8.37 7.28 -6.24
C GLU A 76 8.80 7.95 -4.93
N TYR A 77 8.74 9.29 -4.86
CA TYR A 77 9.19 10.01 -3.67
C TYR A 77 8.23 9.83 -2.48
N GLU A 78 6.92 9.78 -2.74
CA GLU A 78 5.92 9.44 -1.75
C GLU A 78 6.17 8.01 -1.21
N ALA A 79 6.45 7.06 -2.11
CA ALA A 79 6.78 5.69 -1.74
C ALA A 79 8.06 5.60 -0.91
N ILE A 80 9.10 6.39 -1.23
CA ILE A 80 10.34 6.46 -0.45
C ILE A 80 10.06 6.92 0.99
N ILE A 81 9.31 8.01 1.16
CA ILE A 81 8.98 8.55 2.48
C ILE A 81 8.20 7.51 3.29
N VAL A 82 7.14 6.94 2.70
CA VAL A 82 6.31 5.92 3.37
C VAL A 82 7.16 4.70 3.73
N ARG A 83 8.01 4.23 2.83
CA ARG A 83 8.87 3.06 3.06
C ARG A 83 9.80 3.25 4.26
N ASP A 84 10.49 4.38 4.33
CA ASP A 84 11.41 4.69 5.43
C ASP A 84 10.65 4.75 6.76
N LEU A 85 9.51 5.46 6.80
CA LEU A 85 8.65 5.53 7.97
C LEU A 85 8.20 4.15 8.43
N LEU A 86 7.79 3.27 7.52
CA LEU A 86 7.36 1.92 7.86
C LEU A 86 8.53 1.05 8.35
N LEU A 87 9.70 1.11 7.72
CA LEU A 87 10.89 0.36 8.15
C LEU A 87 11.38 0.76 9.55
N ASP A 88 11.21 2.02 9.93
CA ASP A 88 11.46 2.51 11.30
C ASP A 88 10.29 2.24 12.26
N ASN A 89 9.22 1.57 11.79
CA ASN A 89 8.00 1.22 12.51
C ASN A 89 7.12 2.43 12.92
N HIS A 90 7.21 3.55 12.21
CA HIS A 90 6.41 4.76 12.40
C HIS A 90 5.09 4.72 11.60
N VAL A 91 4.26 3.69 11.82
CA VAL A 91 2.99 3.48 11.09
C VAL A 91 2.06 4.69 11.14
N SER A 92 1.92 5.32 12.31
CA SER A 92 1.06 6.50 12.45
C SER A 92 1.56 7.71 11.65
N LEU A 93 2.89 7.91 11.56
CA LEU A 93 3.44 9.01 10.74
C LEU A 93 3.21 8.76 9.25
N ALA A 94 3.23 7.51 8.79
CA ALA A 94 2.84 7.19 7.41
C ALA A 94 1.37 7.55 7.14
N GLY A 95 0.49 7.40 8.14
CA GLY A 95 -0.90 7.87 8.07
C GLY A 95 -1.02 9.39 8.02
N GLU A 96 -0.23 10.12 8.82
CA GLU A 96 -0.16 11.57 8.73
C GLU A 96 0.34 12.04 7.35
N PHE A 97 1.37 11.37 6.81
CA PHE A 97 1.85 11.65 5.46
C PHE A 97 0.77 11.41 4.41
N CYS A 98 -0.02 10.33 4.53
CA CYS A 98 -1.15 10.05 3.64
C CYS A 98 -2.21 11.19 3.67
N LEU A 99 -2.46 11.80 4.83
CA LEU A 99 -3.34 12.97 4.95
C LEU A 99 -2.73 14.24 4.33
N ASP A 100 -1.43 14.45 4.50
CA ASP A 100 -0.70 15.60 3.95
C ASP A 100 -0.50 15.49 2.42
N THR A 101 -0.68 14.30 1.85
CA THR A 101 -0.37 14.01 0.43
C THR A 101 -1.61 14.11 -0.46
N GLU A 102 -1.48 14.94 -1.50
CA GLU A 102 -2.46 15.11 -2.58
C GLU A 102 -1.90 14.49 -3.87
N LEU A 103 -2.25 13.24 -4.18
CA LEU A 103 -1.73 12.53 -5.37
C LEU A 103 -2.34 13.03 -6.68
N VAL A 104 -3.54 13.61 -6.61
CA VAL A 104 -4.28 14.19 -7.74
C VAL A 104 -4.88 15.51 -7.30
N LYS A 105 -4.73 16.54 -8.13
CA LYS A 105 -5.26 17.87 -7.92
C LYS A 105 -5.90 18.39 -9.20
N ASP A 106 -7.15 18.84 -9.12
CA ASP A 106 -7.92 19.34 -10.27
C ASP A 106 -7.93 18.36 -11.48
N GLY A 107 -7.93 17.05 -11.19
CA GLY A 107 -7.90 15.98 -12.19
C GLY A 107 -6.53 15.71 -12.82
N LEU A 108 -5.46 16.33 -12.32
CA LEU A 108 -4.09 16.12 -12.76
C LEU A 108 -3.29 15.38 -11.69
N SER A 109 -2.51 14.38 -12.10
CA SER A 109 -1.57 13.71 -11.20
C SER A 109 -0.54 14.72 -10.69
N TYR A 110 -0.34 14.73 -9.38
CA TYR A 110 0.65 15.55 -8.70
C TYR A 110 1.72 14.62 -8.13
N PHE A 111 2.94 14.80 -8.63
CA PHE A 111 4.13 14.08 -8.17
C PHE A 111 5.00 15.06 -7.41
N ARG A 112 5.57 14.62 -6.29
CA ARG A 112 6.64 15.37 -5.62
C ARG A 112 7.89 15.43 -6.49
N ASP A 113 8.71 16.44 -6.24
CA ASP A 113 10.03 16.60 -6.87
C ASP A 113 11.17 16.03 -6.01
N ASP A 114 10.89 15.77 -4.73
CA ASP A 114 11.85 15.26 -3.75
C ASP A 114 11.18 14.36 -2.70
N ALA A 115 11.99 13.63 -1.93
CA ALA A 115 11.55 12.87 -0.76
C ALA A 115 11.72 13.66 0.56
N ILE A 116 11.57 14.99 0.55
CA ILE A 116 11.69 15.82 1.76
C ILE A 116 10.31 16.03 2.38
N TRP A 117 10.12 15.57 3.61
CA TRP A 117 8.90 15.80 4.37
C TRP A 117 9.19 16.28 5.79
N ARG A 118 8.49 17.35 6.21
CA ARG A 118 8.66 18.02 7.51
C ARG A 118 10.13 18.34 7.86
N GLY A 119 10.92 18.66 6.85
CA GLY A 119 12.33 19.04 6.99
C GLY A 119 13.32 17.87 7.16
N LYS A 120 12.86 16.61 7.11
CA LYS A 120 13.73 15.44 6.97
C LYS A 120 13.82 15.06 5.49
N ASP A 121 15.04 14.80 5.03
CA ASP A 121 15.31 14.17 3.75
C ASP A 121 15.26 12.65 3.93
N TYR A 122 14.38 11.99 3.19
CA TYR A 122 14.20 10.54 3.20
C TYR A 122 14.92 9.86 2.04
N ASP A 123 15.45 10.63 1.07
CA ASP A 123 16.27 10.07 0.01
C ASP A 123 17.62 9.61 0.57
N SER A 124 18.11 8.48 0.08
CA SER A 124 19.30 7.82 0.59
C SER A 124 19.95 6.98 -0.49
N ASP A 125 21.28 7.07 -0.61
CA ASP A 125 22.10 6.20 -1.47
C ASP A 125 21.91 4.69 -1.20
N SER A 126 21.30 4.33 -0.07
CA SER A 126 20.98 2.95 0.30
C SER A 126 19.66 2.43 -0.28
N ILE A 127 18.86 3.30 -0.91
CA ILE A 127 17.64 2.92 -1.61
C ILE A 127 18.05 2.29 -2.94
N PRO A 128 17.57 1.07 -3.25
CA PRO A 128 17.87 0.45 -4.54
C PRO A 128 17.38 1.31 -5.71
N ALA A 129 18.07 1.29 -6.84
CA ALA A 129 17.68 2.09 -7.99
C ALA A 129 16.35 1.61 -8.63
N SER A 130 16.01 0.33 -8.48
CA SER A 130 14.77 -0.23 -9.04
C SER A 130 13.68 -0.30 -7.98
N ILE A 131 12.51 0.26 -8.28
CA ILE A 131 11.31 0.19 -7.42
C ILE A 131 10.88 -1.26 -7.14
N SER A 132 11.16 -2.19 -8.07
CA SER A 132 10.89 -3.63 -7.88
C SER A 132 11.66 -4.24 -6.71
N GLU A 133 12.73 -3.60 -6.25
CA GLU A 133 13.58 -4.04 -5.14
C GLU A 133 13.21 -3.34 -3.82
N TRP A 134 12.17 -2.49 -3.82
CA TRP A 134 11.76 -1.73 -2.64
C TRP A 134 10.84 -2.51 -1.70
N ALA A 135 10.36 -3.68 -2.12
CA ALA A 135 9.39 -4.48 -1.39
C ALA A 135 9.75 -4.63 0.10
N ILE A 136 8.74 -4.44 0.95
CA ILE A 136 8.80 -4.65 2.39
C ILE A 136 7.67 -5.57 2.81
N TYR A 137 7.80 -6.19 3.98
CA TYR A 137 6.73 -6.96 4.61
C TYR A 137 6.65 -6.61 6.10
N TYR A 138 5.49 -6.86 6.70
CA TYR A 138 5.32 -6.76 8.15
C TYR A 138 5.45 -8.15 8.78
N ASP A 139 6.35 -8.28 9.75
CA ASP A 139 6.49 -9.47 10.57
C ASP A 139 5.55 -9.37 11.76
N GLU A 140 4.56 -10.27 11.86
CA GLU A 140 3.59 -10.26 12.96
C GLU A 140 4.18 -10.74 14.30
N GLU A 141 5.25 -11.55 14.27
CA GLU A 141 5.94 -12.02 15.48
C GLU A 141 6.82 -10.91 16.06
N GLU A 142 7.60 -10.24 15.21
CA GLU A 142 8.47 -9.12 15.62
C GLU A 142 7.72 -7.78 15.72
N GLN A 143 6.50 -7.71 15.20
CA GLN A 143 5.64 -6.52 15.14
C GLN A 143 6.33 -5.31 14.49
N ARG A 144 6.99 -5.53 13.35
CA ARG A 144 7.73 -4.50 12.63
C ARG A 144 7.88 -4.82 11.15
N PHE A 145 8.25 -3.80 10.37
CA PHE A 145 8.54 -3.97 8.95
C PHE A 145 9.99 -4.37 8.69
N HIS A 146 10.17 -5.14 7.60
CA HIS A 146 11.46 -5.56 7.09
C HIS A 146 11.53 -5.41 5.58
N LYS A 147 12.74 -5.17 5.07
CA LYS A 147 13.03 -5.24 3.63
C LYS A 147 12.92 -6.71 3.19
N VAL A 148 12.25 -6.95 2.07
CA VAL A 148 12.26 -8.28 1.43
C VAL A 148 13.68 -8.53 0.91
N LYS A 149 14.28 -9.66 1.31
CA LYS A 149 15.57 -10.08 0.76
C LYS A 149 15.33 -10.87 -0.53
N PRO A 150 16.21 -10.77 -1.55
CA PRO A 150 16.10 -11.57 -2.76
C PRO A 150 15.92 -13.08 -2.50
N SER A 151 16.61 -13.62 -1.48
CA SER A 151 16.48 -15.02 -1.07
C SER A 151 15.08 -15.43 -0.58
N MET A 152 14.26 -14.47 -0.11
CA MET A 152 12.88 -14.75 0.29
C MET A 152 11.96 -14.90 -0.94
N ILE A 153 12.25 -14.18 -2.02
CA ILE A 153 11.50 -14.27 -3.28
C ILE A 153 11.74 -15.63 -3.94
N GLU A 154 12.99 -16.10 -3.95
CA GLU A 154 13.34 -17.43 -4.47
C GLU A 154 12.58 -18.56 -3.76
N ASN A 155 12.46 -18.50 -2.43
CA ASN A 155 11.73 -19.50 -1.65
C ASN A 155 10.21 -19.48 -1.95
N ILE A 156 9.60 -18.31 -2.13
CA ILE A 156 8.18 -18.19 -2.47
C ILE A 156 7.90 -18.79 -3.87
N ILE A 157 8.78 -18.54 -4.84
CA ILE A 157 8.63 -19.10 -6.19
C ILE A 157 8.72 -20.63 -6.15
N ILE A 158 9.65 -21.20 -5.37
CA ILE A 158 9.78 -22.66 -5.22
C ILE A 158 8.51 -23.25 -4.58
N GLU A 159 7.99 -22.66 -3.51
CA GLU A 159 6.77 -23.15 -2.84
C GLU A 159 5.53 -23.09 -3.73
N VAL A 160 5.37 -22.02 -4.53
CA VAL A 160 4.24 -21.91 -5.47
C VAL A 160 4.36 -22.93 -6.60
N VAL A 161 5.57 -23.15 -7.13
CA VAL A 161 5.80 -24.19 -8.14
C VAL A 161 5.54 -25.59 -7.57
N ASP A 162 5.95 -25.88 -6.34
CA ASP A 162 5.68 -27.16 -5.69
C ASP A 162 4.19 -27.38 -5.37
N ALA A 163 3.46 -26.31 -5.01
CA ALA A 163 2.03 -26.35 -4.79
C ALA A 163 1.22 -26.53 -6.08
N GLU A 164 1.68 -25.95 -7.20
CA GLU A 164 1.08 -26.13 -8.53
C GLU A 164 1.45 -27.47 -9.17
N GLN A 165 2.65 -27.99 -8.91
CA GLN A 165 3.14 -29.27 -9.43
C GLN A 165 2.97 -30.42 -8.43
N GLY A 166 1.75 -30.66 -7.94
CA GLY A 166 1.42 -31.84 -7.14
C GLY A 166 2.20 -33.08 -7.60
N LEU A 167 3.25 -33.42 -6.84
CA LEU A 167 4.35 -34.29 -7.25
C LEU A 167 3.83 -35.67 -7.67
N TYR A 168 3.76 -35.92 -8.98
CA TYR A 168 3.80 -37.28 -9.49
C TYR A 168 5.20 -37.83 -9.20
N ILE A 169 5.30 -38.66 -8.17
CA ILE A 169 6.47 -39.52 -7.95
C ILE A 169 6.54 -40.46 -9.16
N ILE A 170 7.37 -40.11 -10.14
CA ILE A 170 7.86 -41.09 -11.12
C ILE A 170 9.13 -41.67 -10.49
N GLY A 171 8.97 -42.83 -9.84
CA GLY A 171 10.10 -43.62 -9.38
C GLY A 171 11.00 -43.92 -10.57
N LYS A 172 12.28 -43.56 -10.46
CA LYS A 172 13.31 -44.09 -11.34
C LYS A 172 13.58 -45.55 -10.95
N GLU A 173 13.56 -46.41 -11.96
CA GLU A 173 14.02 -47.81 -11.92
C GLU A 173 15.43 -47.96 -11.34
#